data_AF-A0A1Z4N8U3-F1
#
_entry.id   AF-A0A1Z4N8U3-F1
#
_cell.length_a   1.000
_cell.length_b   1.000
_cell.length_c   1.000
_cell.angle_alpha   90.00
_cell.angle_beta   90.00
_cell.angle_gamma   90.00
#
_symmetry.space_group_name_H-M   'P 1'
#
loop_
_entity.id
_entity.type
_entity.pdbx_description
1 polymer ?
#
loop_
_entity_poly.entity_id
_entity_poly.type
_entity_poly.pdbx_seq_one_letter_code
_entity_poly.pdbx_strand_id
1 'polypeptide(L)'
;MDSLVHESLIYQKKKPGYVKNIFLILLAFASAFYPRIINAAGAPSIINFVHFLIVPVVLLIVITSTSTRNRVQIKFAREILAGLLVLLGVMVASALLNGAGFINVALDFILLTEPFMLLLAISCLPLSIASWKKLRSFTLASAVINIVLAIAQYFLLITGIMKYSRYSLLDNVQGVFYLSGAGNYVSVSVSVSVALYYFINTKTAPLWWRVFCIFASFYHLVVSDSKQILVVFFLAWIILVLTKFNDFRKLLLYFVGVVIVIGGFFWAIENLDIEALAAFKHWANRTSLYIPPDGEGYQAKIAGIRMISGYFRSPLNWLIGLGPGHTVSRLGGWVFRDYATLLAPLGVTTHPVTEEVWAYVNSNWLVLESSLFIPLFSWAGIWGDLGFVGLLTYLYLGYIVWSRMCRDDLSKLLMLTLFIYGLIITQMEEPGQTMIVAILIGLQWHQRQMSRQSLDPLAQLEANETSR
;
A
#
# COMPACT_ATOMS: atom_id res chain seq x y z
N MET A 1 6.69 -33.70 2.70
CA MET A 1 7.01 -32.40 3.34
C MET A 1 6.45 -32.33 4.77
N ASP A 2 6.08 -33.48 5.35
CA ASP A 2 5.56 -33.65 6.72
C ASP A 2 6.66 -33.99 7.76
N SER A 3 7.93 -33.73 7.45
CA SER A 3 9.05 -34.01 8.36
C SER A 3 9.72 -32.75 8.95
N LEU A 4 9.14 -31.56 8.76
CA LEU A 4 9.60 -30.33 9.44
C LEU A 4 9.18 -30.28 10.94
N VAL A 5 8.71 -31.41 11.48
CA VAL A 5 8.10 -31.52 12.82
C VAL A 5 8.98 -32.26 13.82
N HIS A 6 10.13 -32.83 13.43
CA HIS A 6 11.15 -33.11 14.44
C HIS A 6 11.84 -31.81 14.86
N GLU A 7 11.23 -31.22 15.88
CA GLU A 7 11.85 -30.40 16.93
C GLU A 7 13.20 -29.78 16.52
N SER A 8 13.13 -28.60 15.90
CA SER A 8 14.29 -27.71 15.91
C SER A 8 14.48 -27.22 17.35
N LEU A 9 15.25 -28.01 18.11
CA LEU A 9 15.90 -27.68 19.39
C LEU A 9 16.89 -26.49 19.28
N ILE A 10 16.81 -25.71 18.20
CA ILE A 10 17.66 -24.54 17.94
C ILE A 10 16.83 -23.27 18.04
N TYR A 11 16.28 -22.96 19.21
CA TYR A 11 15.83 -21.59 19.45
C TYR A 11 16.14 -21.19 20.88
N GLN A 12 17.06 -20.24 20.99
CA GLN A 12 17.59 -19.68 22.22
C GLN A 12 16.57 -19.65 23.36
N LYS A 13 16.98 -20.22 24.52
CA LYS A 13 16.32 -20.07 25.83
C LYS A 13 15.71 -18.68 25.95
N LYS A 14 14.38 -18.62 26.19
CA LYS A 14 13.61 -17.38 26.41
C LYS A 14 14.40 -16.43 27.34
N LYS A 15 14.99 -15.37 26.80
CA LYS A 15 15.34 -14.20 27.62
C LYS A 15 14.04 -13.41 27.89
N PRO A 16 13.78 -12.96 29.12
CA PRO A 16 12.50 -12.37 29.55
C PRO A 16 12.09 -11.02 28.89
N GLY A 17 12.72 -10.59 27.79
CA GLY A 17 12.39 -9.38 27.04
C GLY A 17 11.65 -9.59 25.71
N TYR A 18 11.68 -10.79 25.13
CA TYR A 18 11.22 -11.03 23.75
C TYR A 18 9.69 -10.88 23.53
N VAL A 19 8.89 -11.08 24.58
CA VAL A 19 7.42 -10.95 24.51
C VAL A 19 6.97 -9.49 24.44
N LYS A 20 7.76 -8.55 25.00
CA LYS A 20 7.45 -7.11 24.97
C LYS A 20 7.54 -6.54 23.55
N ASN A 21 8.47 -7.03 22.74
CA ASN A 21 8.74 -6.43 21.44
C ASN A 21 7.71 -6.78 20.34
N ILE A 22 7.11 -7.98 20.38
CA ILE A 22 6.05 -8.31 19.41
C ILE A 22 4.78 -7.51 19.66
N PHE A 23 4.47 -7.23 20.92
CA PHE A 23 3.33 -6.40 21.28
C PHE A 23 3.46 -4.99 20.67
N LEU A 24 4.66 -4.43 20.65
CA LEU A 24 4.93 -3.13 20.02
C LEU A 24 4.62 -3.13 18.51
N ILE A 25 5.00 -4.17 17.77
CA ILE A 25 4.66 -4.30 16.35
C ILE A 25 3.14 -4.42 16.15
N LEU A 26 2.47 -5.22 16.97
CA LEU A 26 1.02 -5.37 16.91
C LEU A 26 0.31 -4.05 17.23
N LEU A 27 0.80 -3.30 18.20
CA LEU A 27 0.28 -1.99 18.58
C LEU A 27 0.47 -0.98 17.44
N ALA A 28 1.66 -0.91 16.84
CA ALA A 28 1.95 -0.07 15.69
C ALA A 28 0.98 -0.34 14.52
N PHE A 29 0.78 -1.61 14.18
CA PHE A 29 -0.19 -2.00 13.17
C PHE A 29 -1.62 -1.66 13.55
N ALA A 30 -2.06 -2.03 14.75
CA ALA A 30 -3.42 -1.76 15.21
C ALA A 30 -3.75 -0.26 15.24
N SER A 31 -2.75 0.57 15.58
CA SER A 31 -2.88 2.03 15.63
C SER A 31 -3.06 2.69 14.27
N ALA A 32 -2.76 2.00 13.17
CA ALA A 32 -3.03 2.47 11.81
C ALA A 32 -4.26 1.77 11.18
N PHE A 33 -4.54 0.53 11.59
CA PHE A 33 -5.56 -0.31 10.96
C PHE A 33 -6.99 -0.08 11.52
N TYR A 34 -7.13 0.15 12.83
CA TYR A 34 -8.42 0.30 13.50
C TYR A 34 -8.91 1.73 13.85
N PRO A 35 -8.12 2.83 13.75
CA PRO A 35 -8.59 4.14 14.21
C PRO A 35 -9.92 4.60 13.63
N ARG A 36 -10.17 4.34 12.34
CA ARG A 36 -11.37 4.82 11.64
C ARG A 36 -12.65 4.22 12.18
N ILE A 37 -12.70 2.90 12.35
CA ILE A 37 -13.89 2.25 12.92
C ILE A 37 -14.10 2.65 14.39
N ILE A 38 -13.01 2.91 15.13
CA ILE A 38 -13.10 3.40 16.52
C ILE A 38 -13.61 4.87 16.55
N ASN A 39 -13.15 5.72 15.64
CA ASN A 39 -13.63 7.08 15.47
C ASN A 39 -15.12 7.10 15.06
N ALA A 40 -15.51 6.24 14.12
CA ALA A 40 -16.90 6.08 13.72
C ALA A 40 -17.82 5.59 14.86
N ALA A 41 -17.27 4.86 15.84
CA ALA A 41 -17.97 4.46 17.06
C ALA A 41 -18.06 5.57 18.13
N GLY A 42 -17.50 6.77 17.86
CA GLY A 42 -17.61 7.95 18.73
C GLY A 42 -16.31 8.41 19.37
N ALA A 43 -15.16 7.77 19.12
CA ALA A 43 -13.87 8.27 19.60
C ALA A 43 -13.46 9.56 18.87
N PRO A 44 -12.66 10.44 19.49
CA PRO A 44 -12.22 11.69 18.86
C PRO A 44 -11.34 11.43 17.63
N SER A 45 -11.41 12.32 16.63
CA SER A 45 -10.69 12.20 15.34
C SER A 45 -9.17 12.19 15.47
N ILE A 46 -8.63 12.65 16.60
CA ILE A 46 -7.19 12.57 16.90
C ILE A 46 -6.67 11.12 16.92
N ILE A 47 -7.54 10.13 17.17
CA ILE A 47 -7.14 8.71 17.13
C ILE A 47 -6.59 8.30 15.77
N ASN A 48 -7.05 8.94 14.69
CA ASN A 48 -6.59 8.68 13.32
C ASN A 48 -5.13 9.09 13.08
N PHE A 49 -4.51 9.80 14.01
CA PHE A 49 -3.11 10.24 13.95
C PHE A 49 -2.20 9.53 14.95
N VAL A 50 -2.74 8.61 15.77
CA VAL A 50 -1.96 7.95 16.84
C VAL A 50 -0.80 7.13 16.27
N HIS A 51 -0.98 6.51 15.11
CA HIS A 51 0.09 5.76 14.45
C HIS A 51 1.30 6.64 14.11
N PHE A 52 1.10 7.93 13.84
CA PHE A 52 2.20 8.85 13.56
C PHE A 52 3.21 8.95 14.72
N LEU A 53 2.76 8.74 15.96
CA LEU A 53 3.65 8.65 17.11
C LEU A 53 4.12 7.23 17.37
N ILE A 54 3.21 6.26 17.33
CA ILE A 54 3.50 4.89 17.74
C ILE A 54 4.53 4.24 16.80
N VAL A 55 4.41 4.40 15.47
CA VAL A 55 5.29 3.71 14.52
C VAL A 55 6.76 4.14 14.69
N PRO A 56 7.11 5.45 14.72
CA PRO A 56 8.49 5.88 14.97
C PRO A 56 9.02 5.47 16.35
N VAL A 57 8.19 5.56 17.40
CA VAL A 57 8.58 5.15 18.76
C VAL A 57 8.90 3.66 18.81
N VAL A 58 8.07 2.83 18.18
CA VAL A 58 8.30 1.38 18.10
C VAL A 58 9.59 1.09 17.34
N LEU A 59 9.84 1.77 16.21
CA LEU A 59 11.10 1.63 15.49
C LEU A 59 12.31 1.98 16.37
N LEU A 60 12.25 3.12 17.08
CA LEU A 60 13.32 3.58 17.96
C LEU A 60 13.62 2.55 19.05
N ILE A 61 12.59 2.08 19.77
CA ILE A 61 12.72 1.06 20.82
C ILE A 61 13.34 -0.22 20.24
N VAL A 62 12.88 -0.66 19.08
CA VAL A 62 13.38 -1.91 18.47
C VAL A 62 14.85 -1.78 18.08
N ILE A 63 15.25 -0.69 17.44
CA ILE A 63 16.65 -0.48 17.01
C ILE A 63 17.58 -0.35 18.22
N THR A 64 17.17 0.36 19.28
CA THR A 64 18.04 0.56 20.45
C THR A 64 18.10 -0.66 21.36
N SER A 65 17.03 -1.45 21.44
CA SER A 65 16.97 -2.63 22.31
C SER A 65 17.50 -3.92 21.66
N THR A 66 17.61 -3.96 20.33
CA THR A 66 17.95 -5.20 19.62
C THR A 66 19.40 -5.20 19.14
N SER A 67 20.25 -6.00 19.78
CA SER A 67 21.60 -6.27 19.26
C SER A 67 21.57 -7.41 18.25
N THR A 68 21.65 -7.12 16.95
CA THR A 68 21.86 -8.15 15.92
C THR A 68 23.35 -8.25 15.54
N ARG A 69 23.84 -9.48 15.36
CA ARG A 69 25.18 -9.75 14.80
C ARG A 69 25.13 -10.03 13.29
N ASN A 70 23.94 -10.10 12.70
CA ASN A 70 23.79 -10.45 11.29
C ASN A 70 24.15 -9.26 10.39
N ARG A 71 25.28 -9.37 9.68
CA ARG A 71 25.79 -8.32 8.77
C ARG A 71 24.77 -7.92 7.70
N VAL A 72 23.95 -8.85 7.20
CA VAL A 72 22.94 -8.57 6.17
C VAL A 72 21.81 -7.72 6.75
N GLN A 73 21.35 -8.03 7.96
CA GLN A 73 20.33 -7.22 8.66
C GLN A 73 20.87 -5.83 8.99
N ILE A 74 22.11 -5.73 9.48
CA ILE A 74 22.76 -4.44 9.78
C ILE A 74 22.86 -3.58 8.53
N LYS A 75 23.30 -4.18 7.40
CA LYS A 75 23.41 -3.46 6.13
C LYS A 75 22.05 -2.96 5.65
N PHE A 76 21.02 -3.81 5.68
CA PHE A 76 19.65 -3.41 5.35
C PHE A 76 19.15 -2.27 6.24
N ALA A 77 19.36 -2.37 7.56
CA ALA A 77 18.96 -1.34 8.49
C ALA A 77 19.63 0.00 8.21
N ARG A 78 20.94 -0.01 7.93
CA ARG A 78 21.69 1.21 7.56
C ARG A 78 21.21 1.79 6.23
N GLU A 79 20.97 0.96 5.22
CA GLU A 79 20.46 1.40 3.90
C GLU A 79 19.09 2.08 4.05
N ILE A 80 18.16 1.47 4.80
CA ILE A 80 16.83 2.07 5.06
C ILE A 80 16.95 3.35 5.87
N LEU A 81 17.69 3.36 6.99
CA LEU A 81 17.84 4.57 7.83
C LEU A 81 18.49 5.72 7.05
N ALA A 82 19.51 5.44 6.24
CA ALA A 82 20.13 6.44 5.39
C ALA A 82 19.13 6.99 4.36
N GLY A 83 18.36 6.13 3.70
CA GLY A 83 17.32 6.56 2.76
C GLY A 83 16.22 7.40 3.42
N LEU A 84 15.81 7.04 4.64
CA LEU A 84 14.85 7.82 5.44
C LEU A 84 15.39 9.21 5.78
N LEU A 85 16.66 9.31 6.20
CA LEU A 85 17.31 10.59 6.50
C LEU A 85 17.46 11.47 5.24
N VAL A 86 17.82 10.86 4.10
CA VAL A 86 17.88 11.59 2.82
C VAL A 86 16.51 12.12 2.43
N LEU A 87 15.45 11.31 2.54
CA LEU A 87 14.09 11.73 2.23
C LEU A 87 13.64 12.89 3.13
N LEU A 88 13.92 12.79 4.44
CA LEU A 88 13.65 13.88 5.39
C LEU A 88 14.41 15.16 5.01
N GLY A 89 15.68 15.04 4.63
CA GLY A 89 16.48 16.17 4.17
C GLY A 89 15.88 16.85 2.93
N VAL A 90 15.37 16.07 1.97
CA VAL A 90 14.68 16.60 0.78
C VAL A 90 13.37 17.28 1.16
N MET A 91 12.57 16.70 2.07
CA MET A 91 11.33 17.31 2.56
C MET A 91 11.58 18.64 3.27
N VAL A 92 12.61 18.71 4.12
CA VAL A 92 13.00 19.96 4.79
C VAL A 92 13.46 20.99 3.76
N ALA A 93 14.29 20.61 2.78
CA ALA A 93 14.73 21.52 1.73
C ALA A 93 13.55 22.04 0.89
N SER A 94 12.61 21.17 0.53
CA SER A 94 11.37 21.52 -0.16
C SER A 94 10.50 22.48 0.64
N ALA A 95 10.33 22.20 1.94
CA ALA A 95 9.55 23.04 2.84
C ALA A 95 10.16 24.43 3.01
N LEU A 96 11.49 24.52 3.18
CA LEU A 96 12.19 25.79 3.30
C LEU A 96 12.11 26.62 2.02
N LEU A 97 12.23 25.99 0.85
CA LEU A 97 12.14 26.69 -0.44
C LEU A 97 10.75 27.26 -0.69
N ASN A 98 9.70 26.53 -0.27
CA ASN A 98 8.32 26.84 -0.64
C ASN A 98 7.46 27.34 0.53
N GLY A 99 8.06 27.59 1.70
CA GLY A 99 7.35 28.07 2.88
C GLY A 99 6.35 27.08 3.47
N ALA A 100 6.59 25.77 3.34
CA ALA A 100 5.73 24.77 3.98
C ALA A 100 6.01 24.69 5.49
N GLY A 101 4.95 24.53 6.28
CA GLY A 101 5.04 24.44 7.74
C GLY A 101 5.82 23.22 8.22
N PHE A 102 6.39 23.29 9.43
CA PHE A 102 7.08 22.16 10.05
C PHE A 102 6.16 20.94 10.23
N ILE A 103 4.88 21.17 10.57
CA ILE A 103 3.90 20.09 10.70
C ILE A 103 3.70 19.38 9.36
N ASN A 104 3.73 20.10 8.23
CA ASN A 104 3.66 19.47 6.91
C ASN A 104 4.80 18.47 6.72
N VAL A 105 6.04 18.87 7.01
CA VAL A 105 7.22 18.00 6.93
C VAL A 105 7.04 16.76 7.81
N ALA A 106 6.63 16.96 9.07
CA ALA A 106 6.50 15.87 10.02
C ALA A 106 5.43 14.85 9.59
N LEU A 107 4.24 15.31 9.22
CA LEU A 107 3.14 14.43 8.85
C LEU A 107 3.41 13.73 7.51
N ASP A 108 3.94 14.44 6.50
CA ASP A 108 4.24 13.86 5.19
C ASP A 108 5.36 12.82 5.28
N PHE A 109 6.41 13.15 6.04
CA PHE A 109 7.51 12.21 6.30
C PHE A 109 6.99 10.91 6.88
N ILE A 110 6.20 10.99 7.95
CA ILE A 110 5.67 9.81 8.61
C ILE A 110 4.74 9.05 7.67
N LEU A 111 3.79 9.72 7.01
CA LEU A 111 2.83 9.10 6.11
C LEU A 111 3.49 8.28 4.99
N LEU A 112 4.56 8.81 4.39
CA LEU A 112 5.31 8.11 3.35
C LEU A 112 6.23 7.02 3.93
N THR A 113 6.76 7.20 5.13
CA THR A 113 7.85 6.35 5.63
C THR A 113 7.46 5.25 6.61
N GLU A 114 6.27 5.33 7.19
CA GLU A 114 5.72 4.32 8.10
C GLU A 114 5.86 2.86 7.66
N PRO A 115 5.52 2.46 6.43
CA PRO A 115 5.69 1.07 6.03
C PRO A 115 7.16 0.63 6.06
N PHE A 116 8.10 1.52 5.72
CA PHE A 116 9.53 1.22 5.79
C PHE A 116 10.01 1.14 7.24
N MET A 117 9.52 2.03 8.11
CA MET A 117 9.82 2.00 9.55
C MET A 117 9.32 0.70 10.19
N LEU A 118 8.07 0.32 9.93
CA LEU A 118 7.50 -0.91 10.45
C LEU A 118 8.26 -2.14 9.94
N LEU A 119 8.55 -2.18 8.64
CA LEU A 119 9.26 -3.29 8.03
C LEU A 119 10.69 -3.43 8.60
N LEU A 120 11.38 -2.30 8.81
CA LEU A 120 12.66 -2.27 9.47
C LEU A 120 12.56 -2.81 10.90
N ALA A 121 11.58 -2.35 11.68
CA ALA A 121 11.34 -2.86 13.03
C ALA A 121 11.10 -4.38 13.03
N ILE A 122 10.25 -4.90 12.14
CA ILE A 122 9.99 -6.34 12.02
C ILE A 122 11.27 -7.10 11.65
N SER A 123 12.08 -6.59 10.73
CA SER A 123 13.31 -7.24 10.26
C SER A 123 14.43 -7.27 11.32
N CYS A 124 14.48 -6.26 12.18
CA CYS A 124 15.46 -6.19 13.26
C CYS A 124 15.10 -7.13 14.40
N LEU A 125 13.80 -7.37 14.64
CA LEU A 125 13.34 -8.20 15.75
C LEU A 125 13.64 -9.69 15.54
N PRO A 126 14.40 -10.35 16.43
CA PRO A 126 14.49 -11.81 16.43
C PRO A 126 13.18 -12.42 16.95
N LEU A 127 12.28 -12.82 16.04
CA LEU A 127 11.01 -13.45 16.43
C LEU A 127 11.22 -14.94 16.74
N SER A 128 10.68 -15.38 17.88
CA SER A 128 10.44 -16.81 18.14
C SER A 128 9.31 -17.34 17.25
N ILE A 129 9.24 -18.65 17.03
CA ILE A 129 8.14 -19.29 16.29
C ILE A 129 6.78 -18.92 16.89
N ALA A 130 6.67 -18.87 18.23
CA ALA A 130 5.45 -18.47 18.91
C ALA A 130 5.08 -17.00 18.64
N SER A 131 6.05 -16.09 18.68
CA SER A 131 5.83 -14.66 18.37
C SER A 131 5.44 -14.46 16.91
N TRP A 132 6.08 -15.17 15.98
CA TRP A 132 5.73 -15.15 14.56
C TRP A 132 4.32 -15.69 14.31
N LYS A 133 3.95 -16.81 14.94
CA LYS A 133 2.57 -17.35 14.89
C LYS A 133 1.58 -16.33 15.43
N LYS A 134 1.90 -15.64 16.53
CA LYS A 134 1.05 -14.58 17.09
C LYS A 134 0.87 -13.41 16.12
N LEU A 135 1.96 -12.92 15.51
CA LEU A 135 1.89 -11.87 14.48
C LEU A 135 0.98 -12.30 13.34
N ARG A 136 1.24 -13.48 12.77
CA ARG A 136 0.45 -14.05 11.66
C ARG A 136 -1.01 -14.19 12.02
N SER A 137 -1.34 -14.78 13.18
CA SER A 137 -2.71 -14.98 13.61
C SER A 137 -3.44 -13.65 13.81
N PHE A 138 -2.77 -12.65 14.38
CA PHE A 138 -3.34 -11.31 14.52
C PHE A 138 -3.65 -10.68 13.16
N THR A 139 -2.69 -10.70 12.22
CA THR A 139 -2.89 -10.18 10.86
C THR A 139 -4.04 -10.87 10.13
N LEU A 140 -4.12 -12.21 10.23
CA LEU A 140 -5.22 -12.97 9.62
C LEU A 140 -6.56 -12.64 10.28
N ALA A 141 -6.60 -12.54 11.61
CA ALA A 141 -7.81 -12.15 12.34
C ALA A 141 -8.27 -10.75 11.96
N SER A 142 -7.36 -9.77 11.85
CA SER A 142 -7.67 -8.42 11.40
C SER A 142 -8.28 -8.38 10.00
N ALA A 143 -7.78 -9.20 9.07
CA ALA A 143 -8.35 -9.30 7.73
C ALA A 143 -9.74 -9.95 7.72
N VAL A 144 -9.96 -10.97 8.56
CA VAL A 144 -11.29 -11.58 8.73
C VAL A 144 -12.27 -10.57 9.32
N ILE A 145 -11.89 -9.84 10.37
CA ILE A 145 -12.70 -8.77 10.95
C ILE A 145 -13.06 -7.75 9.87
N ASN A 146 -12.09 -7.36 9.03
CA ASN A 146 -12.33 -6.43 7.93
C ASN A 146 -13.39 -6.93 6.94
N ILE A 147 -13.27 -8.19 6.47
CA ILE A 147 -14.24 -8.78 5.54
C ILE A 147 -15.62 -8.90 6.18
N VAL A 148 -15.69 -9.39 7.42
CA VAL A 148 -16.95 -9.56 8.14
C VAL A 148 -17.64 -8.21 8.35
N LEU A 149 -16.90 -7.18 8.75
CA LEU A 149 -17.44 -5.83 8.90
C LEU A 149 -17.93 -5.26 7.58
N ALA A 150 -17.20 -5.45 6.48
CA ALA A 150 -17.63 -4.96 5.18
C ALA A 150 -18.91 -5.65 4.70
N ILE A 151 -18.99 -6.97 4.83
CA ILE A 151 -20.20 -7.72 4.48
C ILE A 151 -21.38 -7.28 5.37
N ALA A 152 -21.15 -7.11 6.68
CA ALA A 152 -22.17 -6.61 7.60
C ALA A 152 -22.63 -5.19 7.22
N GLN A 153 -21.69 -4.28 6.90
CA GLN A 153 -22.00 -2.94 6.42
C GLN A 153 -22.87 -2.97 5.17
N TYR A 154 -22.55 -3.81 4.19
CA TYR A 154 -23.37 -3.97 2.99
C TYR A 154 -24.83 -4.31 3.34
N PHE A 155 -25.06 -5.34 4.18
CA PHE A 155 -26.42 -5.72 4.57
C PHE A 155 -27.13 -4.63 5.40
N LEU A 156 -26.43 -3.96 6.31
CA LEU A 156 -27.00 -2.87 7.11
C LEU A 156 -27.35 -1.63 6.27
N LEU A 157 -26.58 -1.37 5.20
CA LEU A 157 -26.81 -0.26 4.27
C LEU A 157 -28.01 -0.54 3.35
N ILE A 158 -28.08 -1.73 2.74
CA ILE A 158 -29.21 -2.06 1.84
C ILE A 158 -30.54 -2.19 2.59
N THR A 159 -30.51 -2.55 3.87
CA THR A 159 -31.72 -2.62 4.73
C THR A 159 -32.11 -1.26 5.31
N GLY A 160 -31.31 -0.21 5.09
CA GLY A 160 -31.57 1.14 5.60
C GLY A 160 -31.34 1.32 7.11
N ILE A 161 -30.80 0.30 7.81
CA ILE A 161 -30.45 0.40 9.23
C ILE A 161 -29.27 1.36 9.41
N MET A 162 -28.27 1.25 8.54
CA MET A 162 -27.12 2.14 8.50
C MET A 162 -27.35 3.24 7.46
N LYS A 163 -27.16 4.49 7.87
CA LYS A 163 -27.18 5.63 6.93
C LYS A 163 -25.83 5.71 6.21
N TYR A 164 -25.86 5.98 4.92
CA TYR A 164 -24.66 6.26 4.13
C TYR A 164 -24.43 7.77 3.99
N SER A 165 -23.17 8.11 3.69
CA SER A 165 -22.72 9.48 3.46
C SER A 165 -23.08 9.99 2.07
N ARG A 166 -22.39 11.03 1.57
CA ARG A 166 -22.63 11.60 0.22
C ARG A 166 -22.21 10.67 -0.93
N TYR A 167 -21.49 9.60 -0.66
CA TYR A 167 -21.05 8.63 -1.68
C TYR A 167 -22.15 7.61 -2.01
N SER A 168 -21.93 6.81 -3.06
CA SER A 168 -22.85 5.73 -3.39
C SER A 168 -22.97 4.73 -2.23
N LEU A 169 -24.07 3.98 -2.18
CA LEU A 169 -24.28 2.97 -1.14
C LEU A 169 -23.09 2.00 -1.05
N LEU A 170 -22.57 1.57 -2.21
CA LEU A 170 -21.49 0.60 -2.29
C LEU A 170 -20.14 1.19 -1.85
N ASP A 171 -19.90 2.48 -2.10
CA ASP A 171 -18.68 3.17 -1.62
C ASP A 171 -18.60 3.26 -0.09
N ASN A 172 -19.75 3.15 0.59
CA ASN A 172 -19.81 3.14 2.06
C ASN A 172 -19.54 1.74 2.65
N VAL A 173 -19.32 0.72 1.84
CA VAL A 173 -18.85 -0.60 2.27
C VAL A 173 -17.32 -0.58 2.39
N GLN A 174 -16.81 -0.32 3.59
CA GLN A 174 -15.41 0.06 3.83
C GLN A 174 -14.69 -0.78 4.91
N GLY A 175 -15.35 -1.79 5.48
CA GLY A 175 -14.78 -2.63 6.53
C GLY A 175 -14.31 -1.82 7.73
N VAL A 176 -13.07 -2.05 8.19
CA VAL A 176 -12.49 -1.30 9.32
C VAL A 176 -12.15 0.16 8.97
N PHE A 177 -12.14 0.51 7.68
CA PHE A 177 -11.79 1.84 7.19
C PHE A 177 -13.01 2.75 7.00
N TYR A 178 -14.09 2.47 7.71
CA TYR A 178 -15.38 3.15 7.61
C TYR A 178 -15.29 4.67 7.78
N LEU A 179 -16.09 5.40 6.98
CA LEU A 179 -16.11 6.86 6.85
C LEU A 179 -14.78 7.47 6.41
N SER A 180 -14.14 6.88 5.41
CA SER A 180 -13.00 7.49 4.73
C SER A 180 -13.19 7.57 3.21
N GLY A 181 -12.62 8.60 2.58
CA GLY A 181 -12.85 8.89 1.15
C GLY A 181 -12.49 7.74 0.20
N ALA A 182 -11.52 6.90 0.54
CA ALA A 182 -11.10 5.74 -0.25
C ALA A 182 -11.20 4.41 0.54
N GLY A 183 -12.01 4.36 1.59
CA GLY A 183 -12.03 3.26 2.55
C GLY A 183 -12.39 1.90 1.94
N ASN A 184 -13.30 1.87 0.97
CA ASN A 184 -13.71 0.67 0.23
C ASN A 184 -12.52 0.04 -0.51
N TYR A 185 -11.78 0.82 -1.28
CA TYR A 185 -10.62 0.35 -2.05
C TYR A 185 -9.53 -0.23 -1.14
N VAL A 186 -9.26 0.47 -0.03
CA VAL A 186 -8.26 0.08 0.97
C VAL A 186 -8.65 -1.24 1.64
N SER A 187 -9.91 -1.32 2.06
CA SER A 187 -10.51 -2.50 2.67
C SER A 187 -10.39 -3.73 1.77
N VAL A 188 -10.78 -3.61 0.50
CA VAL A 188 -10.71 -4.71 -0.46
C VAL A 188 -9.27 -5.09 -0.79
N SER A 189 -8.38 -4.11 -0.94
CA SER A 189 -6.95 -4.36 -1.16
C SER A 189 -6.33 -5.20 -0.04
N VAL A 190 -6.67 -4.89 1.23
CA VAL A 190 -6.29 -5.69 2.40
C VAL A 190 -6.83 -7.12 2.28
N SER A 191 -8.13 -7.26 2.00
CA SER A 191 -8.78 -8.57 1.89
C SER A 191 -8.16 -9.46 0.81
N VAL A 192 -7.93 -8.92 -0.39
CA VAL A 192 -7.31 -9.67 -1.50
C VAL A 192 -5.86 -10.02 -1.18
N SER A 193 -5.07 -9.07 -0.65
CA SER A 193 -3.67 -9.30 -0.27
C SER A 193 -3.53 -10.43 0.75
N VAL A 194 -4.36 -10.41 1.79
CA VAL A 194 -4.31 -11.41 2.87
C VAL A 194 -4.88 -12.75 2.42
N ALA A 195 -5.94 -12.76 1.58
CA ALA A 195 -6.48 -13.99 1.01
C ALA A 195 -5.45 -14.69 0.12
N LEU A 196 -4.72 -13.95 -0.73
CA LEU A 196 -3.61 -14.50 -1.52
C LEU A 196 -2.48 -15.02 -0.63
N TYR A 197 -2.09 -14.27 0.40
CA TYR A 197 -1.11 -14.74 1.38
C TYR A 197 -1.54 -16.05 2.05
N TYR A 198 -2.79 -16.13 2.51
CA TYR A 198 -3.33 -17.32 3.16
C TYR A 198 -3.39 -18.50 2.20
N PHE A 199 -3.86 -18.27 0.97
CA PHE A 199 -3.91 -19.27 -0.08
C PHE A 199 -2.51 -19.81 -0.39
N ILE A 200 -1.48 -18.97 -0.51
CA ILE A 200 -0.14 -19.44 -0.86
C ILE A 200 0.53 -20.16 0.31
N ASN A 201 0.43 -19.62 1.53
CA ASN A 201 1.31 -20.02 2.64
C ASN A 201 0.69 -20.99 3.65
N THR A 202 -0.64 -21.12 3.70
CA THR A 202 -1.31 -22.01 4.67
C THR A 202 -1.61 -23.37 4.04
N LYS A 203 -0.58 -24.12 3.61
CA LYS A 203 -0.78 -25.43 2.94
C LYS A 203 -1.39 -26.51 3.84
N THR A 204 -1.31 -26.35 5.16
CA THR A 204 -1.92 -27.24 6.15
C THR A 204 -3.45 -27.13 6.21
N ALA A 205 -4.02 -26.01 5.75
CA ALA A 205 -5.47 -25.86 5.64
C ALA A 205 -5.98 -26.56 4.37
N PRO A 206 -7.17 -27.18 4.42
CA PRO A 206 -7.72 -27.85 3.26
C PRO A 206 -7.97 -26.86 2.11
N LEU A 207 -7.85 -27.34 0.87
CA LEU A 207 -7.92 -26.50 -0.32
C LEU A 207 -9.24 -25.72 -0.40
N TRP A 208 -10.38 -26.36 -0.07
CA TRP A 208 -11.70 -25.73 -0.10
C TRP A 208 -11.78 -24.50 0.81
N TRP A 209 -11.14 -24.54 1.99
CA TRP A 209 -11.12 -23.40 2.91
C TRP A 209 -10.25 -22.25 2.40
N ARG A 210 -9.09 -22.58 1.82
CA ARG A 210 -8.21 -21.58 1.18
C ARG A 210 -8.90 -20.90 0.00
N VAL A 211 -9.64 -21.68 -0.80
CA VAL A 211 -10.44 -21.19 -1.93
C VAL A 211 -11.62 -20.35 -1.43
N PHE A 212 -12.29 -20.77 -0.36
CA PHE A 212 -13.34 -19.98 0.29
C PHE A 212 -12.87 -18.59 0.71
N CYS A 213 -11.67 -18.45 1.30
CA CYS A 213 -11.11 -17.14 1.64
C CYS A 213 -10.92 -16.23 0.41
N ILE A 214 -10.53 -16.80 -0.73
CA ILE A 214 -10.44 -16.05 -2.00
C ILE A 214 -11.84 -15.60 -2.41
N PHE A 215 -12.83 -16.51 -2.47
CA PHE A 215 -14.20 -16.16 -2.81
C PHE A 215 -14.81 -15.10 -1.88
N ALA A 216 -14.54 -15.17 -0.57
CA ALA A 216 -14.98 -14.15 0.37
C ALA A 216 -14.37 -12.77 0.07
N SER A 217 -13.09 -12.71 -0.31
CA SER A 217 -12.45 -11.46 -0.74
C SER A 217 -13.01 -10.91 -2.06
N PHE A 218 -13.36 -11.80 -3.01
CA PHE A 218 -14.03 -11.42 -4.26
C PHE A 218 -15.46 -10.94 -4.02
N TYR A 219 -16.20 -11.58 -3.10
CA TYR A 219 -17.52 -11.12 -2.71
C TYR A 219 -17.45 -9.72 -2.09
N HIS A 220 -16.50 -9.49 -1.18
CA HIS A 220 -16.22 -8.17 -0.61
C HIS A 220 -15.92 -7.12 -1.71
N LEU A 221 -15.13 -7.48 -2.73
CA LEU A 221 -14.86 -6.60 -3.87
C LEU A 221 -16.11 -6.20 -4.63
N VAL A 222 -17.04 -7.15 -4.84
CA VAL A 222 -18.30 -6.90 -5.56
C VAL A 222 -19.23 -5.99 -4.75
N VAL A 223 -19.40 -6.26 -3.45
CA VAL A 223 -20.33 -5.49 -2.59
C VAL A 223 -19.85 -4.07 -2.26
N SER A 224 -18.59 -3.75 -2.55
CA SER A 224 -17.96 -2.44 -2.31
C SER A 224 -17.61 -1.68 -3.58
N ASP A 225 -18.07 -2.18 -4.73
CA ASP A 225 -17.80 -1.67 -6.09
C ASP A 225 -16.32 -1.35 -6.40
N SER A 226 -15.40 -2.11 -5.81
CA SER A 226 -13.96 -1.84 -5.88
C SER A 226 -13.27 -2.59 -7.04
N LYS A 227 -13.87 -2.56 -8.23
CA LYS A 227 -13.40 -3.35 -9.39
C LYS A 227 -11.97 -2.98 -9.85
N GLN A 228 -11.54 -1.74 -9.58
CA GLN A 228 -10.19 -1.25 -9.89
C GLN A 228 -9.11 -2.09 -9.20
N ILE A 229 -9.40 -2.68 -8.05
CA ILE A 229 -8.48 -3.56 -7.32
C ILE A 229 -8.09 -4.78 -8.17
N LEU A 230 -9.01 -5.36 -8.95
CA LEU A 230 -8.67 -6.47 -9.86
C LEU A 230 -7.69 -6.04 -10.94
N VAL A 231 -7.92 -4.86 -11.53
CA VAL A 231 -7.03 -4.29 -12.55
C VAL A 231 -5.63 -4.10 -11.98
N VAL A 232 -5.52 -3.58 -10.76
CA VAL A 232 -4.23 -3.40 -10.08
C VAL A 232 -3.50 -4.73 -9.89
N PHE A 233 -4.17 -5.74 -9.33
CA PHE A 233 -3.55 -7.05 -9.12
C PHE A 233 -3.18 -7.74 -10.43
N PHE A 234 -4.00 -7.61 -11.47
CA PHE A 234 -3.73 -8.17 -12.78
C PHE A 234 -2.52 -7.51 -13.45
N LEU A 235 -2.46 -6.19 -13.46
CA LEU A 235 -1.30 -5.46 -13.99
C LEU A 235 -0.02 -5.76 -13.18
N ALA A 236 -0.11 -5.85 -11.85
CA ALA A 236 1.02 -6.23 -11.01
C ALA A 236 1.51 -7.65 -11.33
N TRP A 237 0.59 -8.57 -11.59
CA TRP A 237 0.91 -9.93 -12.00
C TRP A 237 1.57 -9.98 -13.39
N ILE A 238 1.08 -9.20 -14.36
CA ILE A 238 1.73 -9.07 -15.67
C ILE A 238 3.17 -8.57 -15.49
N ILE A 239 3.39 -7.47 -14.76
CA ILE A 239 4.73 -6.94 -14.52
C ILE A 239 5.61 -7.98 -13.82
N LEU A 240 5.09 -8.71 -12.83
CA LEU A 240 5.82 -9.78 -12.17
C LEU A 240 6.24 -10.88 -13.14
N VAL A 241 5.34 -11.32 -14.02
CA VAL A 241 5.63 -12.31 -15.06
C VAL A 241 6.72 -11.78 -16.01
N LEU A 242 6.62 -10.52 -16.43
CA LEU A 242 7.63 -9.85 -17.26
C LEU A 242 9.01 -9.85 -16.60
N THR A 243 9.09 -9.66 -15.27
CA THR A 243 10.38 -9.69 -14.55
C THR A 243 11.07 -11.05 -14.52
N LYS A 244 10.38 -12.13 -14.92
CA LYS A 244 10.91 -13.49 -14.93
C LYS A 244 11.37 -13.95 -16.31
N PHE A 245 11.06 -13.19 -17.36
CA PHE A 245 11.52 -13.51 -18.70
C PHE A 245 13.00 -13.17 -18.83
N ASN A 246 13.84 -14.21 -18.78
CA ASN A 246 15.28 -14.07 -19.06
C ASN A 246 15.55 -13.99 -20.58
N ASP A 247 14.63 -14.48 -21.40
CA ASP A 247 14.76 -14.49 -22.85
C ASP A 247 13.96 -13.33 -23.45
N PHE A 248 14.66 -12.23 -23.71
CA PHE A 248 14.08 -11.03 -24.32
C PHE A 248 13.44 -11.32 -25.69
N ARG A 249 13.94 -12.32 -26.45
CA ARG A 249 13.38 -12.68 -27.76
C ARG A 249 12.01 -13.31 -27.60
N LYS A 250 11.84 -14.23 -26.65
CA LYS A 250 10.53 -14.84 -26.35
C LYS A 250 9.53 -13.81 -25.85
N LEU A 251 9.99 -12.90 -24.99
CA LEU A 251 9.16 -11.81 -24.51
C LEU A 251 8.66 -10.93 -25.66
N LEU A 252 9.57 -10.52 -26.56
CA LEU A 252 9.23 -9.73 -27.73
C LEU A 252 8.26 -10.49 -28.65
N LEU A 253 8.45 -11.79 -28.85
CA LEU A 253 7.57 -12.61 -29.68
C LEU A 253 6.16 -12.73 -29.09
N TYR A 254 6.03 -12.89 -27.77
CA TYR A 254 4.72 -12.85 -27.11
C TYR A 254 4.08 -11.47 -27.16
N PHE A 255 4.86 -10.41 -26.99
CA PHE A 255 4.35 -9.04 -27.12
C PHE A 255 3.82 -8.79 -28.53
N VAL A 256 4.56 -9.18 -29.58
CA VAL A 256 4.10 -9.11 -30.97
C VAL A 256 2.83 -9.93 -31.17
N GLY A 257 2.76 -11.14 -30.62
CA GLY A 257 1.55 -11.96 -30.67
C GLY A 257 0.34 -11.28 -30.02
N VAL A 258 0.51 -10.68 -28.84
CA VAL A 258 -0.55 -9.91 -28.16
C VAL A 258 -0.96 -8.70 -28.98
N VAL A 259 -0.01 -7.95 -29.56
CA VAL A 259 -0.30 -6.80 -30.43
C VAL A 259 -1.09 -7.22 -31.67
N ILE A 260 -0.73 -8.35 -32.30
CA ILE A 260 -1.48 -8.90 -33.45
C ILE A 260 -2.89 -9.30 -33.04
N VAL A 261 -3.07 -9.97 -31.90
CA VAL A 261 -4.40 -10.39 -31.42
C VAL A 261 -5.27 -9.19 -31.04
N ILE A 262 -4.74 -8.26 -30.25
CA ILE A 262 -5.46 -7.04 -29.85
C ILE A 262 -5.76 -6.19 -31.09
N GLY A 263 -4.78 -5.97 -31.96
CA GLY A 263 -4.95 -5.22 -33.20
C GLY A 263 -5.96 -5.86 -34.14
N GLY A 264 -5.91 -7.18 -34.30
CA GLY A 264 -6.89 -7.95 -35.08
C GLY A 264 -8.30 -7.89 -34.47
N PHE A 265 -8.40 -7.92 -33.14
CA PHE A 265 -9.68 -7.76 -32.43
C PHE A 265 -10.28 -6.36 -32.61
N PHE A 266 -9.48 -5.29 -32.47
CA PHE A 266 -9.93 -3.93 -32.75
C PHE A 266 -10.29 -3.74 -34.22
N TRP A 267 -9.49 -4.28 -35.15
CA TRP A 267 -9.83 -4.28 -36.57
C TRP A 267 -11.16 -5.01 -36.82
N ALA A 268 -11.40 -6.15 -36.18
CA ALA A 268 -12.65 -6.89 -36.28
C ALA A 268 -13.85 -6.11 -35.73
N ILE A 269 -13.70 -5.42 -34.61
CA ILE A 269 -14.75 -4.56 -34.03
C ILE A 269 -15.15 -3.45 -35.01
N GLU A 270 -14.17 -2.81 -35.65
CA GLU A 270 -14.42 -1.68 -36.54
C GLU A 270 -14.98 -2.13 -37.89
N ASN A 271 -14.45 -3.23 -38.45
CA ASN A 271 -14.69 -3.61 -39.85
C ASN A 271 -15.66 -4.78 -40.03
N LEU A 272 -15.96 -5.55 -38.97
CA LEU A 272 -16.90 -6.66 -39.03
C LEU A 272 -18.15 -6.34 -38.20
N ASP A 273 -19.32 -6.37 -38.84
CA ASP A 273 -20.61 -6.19 -38.16
C ASP A 273 -21.05 -7.49 -37.49
N ILE A 274 -20.34 -7.87 -36.43
CA ILE A 274 -20.65 -9.02 -35.58
C ILE A 274 -21.41 -8.53 -34.35
N GLU A 275 -22.64 -9.01 -34.15
CA GLU A 275 -23.51 -8.60 -33.03
C GLU A 275 -22.86 -8.82 -31.66
N ALA A 276 -22.13 -9.93 -31.48
CA ALA A 276 -21.38 -10.21 -30.25
C ALA A 276 -20.26 -9.19 -29.95
N LEU A 277 -19.80 -8.44 -30.96
CA LEU A 277 -18.80 -7.39 -30.81
C LEU A 277 -19.40 -5.99 -30.61
N ALA A 278 -20.72 -5.82 -30.68
CA ALA A 278 -21.38 -4.52 -30.62
C ALA A 278 -21.08 -3.76 -29.31
N ALA A 279 -21.04 -4.46 -28.18
CA ALA A 279 -20.69 -3.85 -26.89
C ALA A 279 -19.23 -3.36 -26.86
N PHE A 280 -18.31 -4.10 -27.49
CA PHE A 280 -16.91 -3.68 -27.60
C PHE A 280 -16.76 -2.51 -28.58
N LYS A 281 -17.51 -2.49 -29.69
CA LYS A 281 -17.60 -1.37 -30.63
C LYS A 281 -18.07 -0.10 -29.94
N HIS A 282 -19.12 -0.19 -29.11
CA HIS A 282 -19.60 0.95 -28.33
C HIS A 282 -18.53 1.53 -27.41
N TRP A 283 -17.74 0.70 -26.73
CA TRP A 283 -16.66 1.16 -25.86
C TRP A 283 -15.42 1.65 -26.62
N ALA A 284 -15.04 0.96 -27.71
CA ALA A 284 -13.92 1.35 -28.58
C ALA A 284 -14.18 2.72 -29.22
N ASN A 285 -15.43 3.00 -29.59
CA ASN A 285 -15.84 4.26 -30.19
C ASN A 285 -15.88 5.45 -29.22
N ARG A 286 -15.71 5.23 -27.91
CA ARG A 286 -15.54 6.33 -26.92
C ARG A 286 -14.12 6.88 -26.93
N THR A 287 -13.58 7.11 -28.12
CA THR A 287 -12.21 7.62 -28.34
C THR A 287 -12.01 8.98 -27.67
N SER A 288 -13.04 9.82 -27.68
CA SER A 288 -13.08 11.12 -26.98
C SER A 288 -12.91 11.03 -25.46
N LEU A 289 -13.06 9.84 -24.86
CA LEU A 289 -12.86 9.66 -23.42
C LEU A 289 -11.42 9.23 -23.08
N TYR A 290 -10.80 8.38 -23.91
CA TYR A 290 -9.58 7.67 -23.52
C TYR A 290 -8.33 8.03 -24.33
N ILE A 291 -8.46 8.47 -25.58
CA ILE A 291 -7.31 8.62 -26.49
C ILE A 291 -6.55 9.91 -26.21
N PRO A 292 -5.25 9.85 -25.82
CA PRO A 292 -4.43 11.04 -25.69
C PRO A 292 -4.16 11.71 -27.06
N PRO A 293 -3.94 13.04 -27.11
CA PRO A 293 -3.97 13.95 -25.99
C PRO A 293 -5.39 14.42 -25.62
N ASP A 294 -6.37 14.33 -26.51
CA ASP A 294 -7.64 15.06 -26.33
C ASP A 294 -8.71 14.34 -25.50
N GLY A 295 -8.46 13.07 -25.14
CA GLY A 295 -9.40 12.25 -24.38
C GLY A 295 -9.72 12.85 -23.01
N GLU A 296 -11.00 13.05 -22.70
CA GLU A 296 -11.47 13.70 -21.47
C GLU A 296 -10.92 13.03 -20.20
N GLY A 297 -10.87 11.70 -20.16
CA GLY A 297 -10.31 10.92 -19.06
C GLY A 297 -8.79 11.03 -18.95
N TYR A 298 -8.09 11.06 -20.08
CA TYR A 298 -6.65 11.34 -20.10
C TYR A 298 -6.39 12.74 -19.52
N GLN A 299 -7.09 13.74 -20.03
CA GLN A 299 -7.01 15.13 -19.60
C GLN A 299 -7.32 15.27 -18.10
N ALA A 300 -8.39 14.65 -17.62
CA ALA A 300 -8.73 14.63 -16.21
C ALA A 300 -7.63 14.00 -15.35
N LYS A 301 -7.06 12.87 -15.80
CA LYS A 301 -6.00 12.19 -15.05
C LYS A 301 -4.74 13.03 -14.92
N ILE A 302 -4.30 13.65 -16.01
CA ILE A 302 -3.06 14.46 -16.02
C ILE A 302 -3.28 15.90 -15.52
N ALA A 303 -4.53 16.29 -15.20
CA ALA A 303 -4.84 17.64 -14.72
C ALA A 303 -4.02 18.02 -13.48
N GLY A 304 -3.87 17.09 -12.52
CA GLY A 304 -3.07 17.31 -11.31
C GLY A 304 -1.62 17.68 -11.63
N ILE A 305 -0.96 16.93 -12.52
CA ILE A 305 0.42 17.23 -12.96
C ILE A 305 0.49 18.60 -13.64
N ARG A 306 -0.47 18.90 -14.52
CA ARG A 306 -0.50 20.18 -15.25
C ARG A 306 -0.70 21.37 -14.32
N MET A 307 -1.65 21.30 -13.40
CA MET A 307 -1.89 22.34 -12.42
C MET A 307 -0.66 22.56 -11.54
N ILE A 308 -0.07 21.48 -11.00
CA ILE A 308 1.18 21.54 -10.21
C ILE A 308 2.30 22.23 -10.99
N SER A 309 2.57 21.78 -12.22
CA SER A 309 3.63 22.38 -13.04
C SER A 309 3.37 23.85 -13.38
N GLY A 310 2.11 24.30 -13.43
CA GLY A 310 1.75 25.71 -13.57
C GLY A 310 2.22 26.61 -12.42
N TYR A 311 2.47 26.04 -11.24
CA TYR A 311 3.02 26.74 -10.08
C TYR A 311 4.53 26.59 -9.92
N PHE A 312 5.22 25.87 -10.81
CA PHE A 312 6.68 25.75 -10.75
C PHE A 312 7.32 27.05 -11.27
N ARG A 313 7.68 27.94 -10.36
CA ARG A 313 8.27 29.26 -10.67
C ARG A 313 9.78 29.23 -10.87
N SER A 314 10.46 28.15 -10.47
CA SER A 314 11.90 27.99 -10.65
C SER A 314 12.28 26.55 -11.06
N PRO A 315 13.46 26.34 -11.66
CA PRO A 315 14.00 25.00 -11.91
C PRO A 315 14.13 24.15 -10.64
N LEU A 316 14.30 24.78 -9.46
CA LEU A 316 14.37 24.06 -8.19
C LEU A 316 13.05 23.39 -7.85
N ASN A 317 11.90 23.92 -8.27
CA ASN A 317 10.61 23.27 -8.04
C ASN A 317 10.51 21.92 -8.76
N TRP A 318 11.17 21.75 -9.92
CA TRP A 318 11.25 20.44 -10.56
C TRP A 318 12.08 19.42 -9.76
N LEU A 319 13.10 19.90 -9.05
CA LEU A 319 14.00 19.04 -8.27
C LEU A 319 13.42 18.69 -6.91
N ILE A 320 12.86 19.66 -6.19
CA ILE A 320 12.42 19.49 -4.80
C ILE A 320 10.93 19.81 -4.55
N GLY A 321 10.15 20.15 -5.58
CA GLY A 321 8.69 20.29 -5.48
C GLY A 321 8.20 21.64 -4.93
N LEU A 322 6.95 21.67 -4.49
CA LEU A 322 6.23 22.83 -3.95
C LEU A 322 6.07 22.81 -2.42
N GLY A 323 6.61 21.80 -1.74
CA GLY A 323 6.49 21.64 -0.29
C GLY A 323 5.65 20.43 0.09
N PRO A 324 5.99 19.73 1.19
CA PRO A 324 5.19 18.64 1.73
C PRO A 324 3.72 19.05 1.96
N GLY A 325 2.77 18.26 1.47
CA GLY A 325 1.34 18.50 1.63
C GLY A 325 0.80 19.73 0.89
N HIS A 326 1.55 20.34 -0.03
CA HIS A 326 1.11 21.50 -0.82
C HIS A 326 0.48 21.11 -2.16
N THR A 327 0.52 19.84 -2.58
CA THR A 327 -0.04 19.43 -3.87
C THR A 327 -1.20 18.44 -3.73
N VAL A 328 -1.16 17.34 -4.48
CA VAL A 328 -2.23 16.34 -4.61
C VAL A 328 -1.90 15.03 -3.89
N SER A 329 -0.90 15.05 -3.01
CA SER A 329 -0.58 13.95 -2.10
C SER A 329 -1.77 13.66 -1.19
N ARG A 330 -1.70 12.54 -0.47
CA ARG A 330 -2.72 12.22 0.53
C ARG A 330 -2.82 13.30 1.59
N LEU A 331 -1.68 13.83 2.02
CA LEU A 331 -1.62 14.85 3.05
C LEU A 331 -2.33 16.13 2.59
N GLY A 332 -1.93 16.68 1.45
CA GLY A 332 -2.51 17.93 0.93
C GLY A 332 -3.94 17.74 0.41
N GLY A 333 -4.15 16.71 -0.39
CA GLY A 333 -5.41 16.44 -1.06
C GLY A 333 -6.55 16.06 -0.12
N TRP A 334 -6.27 15.33 0.96
CA TRP A 334 -7.31 14.72 1.79
C TRP A 334 -7.18 15.10 3.26
N VAL A 335 -6.01 14.87 3.87
CA VAL A 335 -5.84 14.98 5.32
C VAL A 335 -6.01 16.41 5.81
N PHE A 336 -5.37 17.41 5.17
CA PHE A 336 -5.53 18.80 5.57
C PHE A 336 -6.94 19.33 5.41
N ARG A 337 -7.67 18.87 4.39
CA ARG A 337 -9.07 19.23 4.19
C ARG A 337 -9.97 18.58 5.25
N ASP A 338 -9.86 17.26 5.41
CA ASP A 338 -10.78 16.48 6.22
C ASP A 338 -10.53 16.69 7.73
N TYR A 339 -9.32 17.12 8.12
CA TYR A 339 -8.93 17.38 9.52
C TYR A 339 -8.47 18.82 9.76
N ALA A 340 -8.94 19.78 8.94
CA ALA A 340 -8.56 21.19 9.04
C ALA A 340 -8.72 21.77 10.46
N THR A 341 -9.82 21.41 11.15
CA THR A 341 -10.11 21.88 12.51
C THR A 341 -9.09 21.44 13.56
N LEU A 342 -8.42 20.29 13.33
CA LEU A 342 -7.36 19.79 14.21
C LEU A 342 -5.99 20.33 13.82
N LEU A 343 -5.74 20.44 12.52
CA LEU A 343 -4.39 20.65 11.99
C LEU A 343 -4.07 22.13 11.76
N ALA A 344 -5.05 22.97 11.40
CA ALA A 344 -4.83 24.40 11.18
C ALA A 344 -4.24 25.11 12.42
N PRO A 345 -4.71 24.84 13.67
CA PRO A 345 -4.10 25.43 14.87
C PRO A 345 -2.64 25.01 15.12
N LEU A 346 -2.20 23.89 14.54
CA LEU A 346 -0.82 23.41 14.66
C LEU A 346 0.13 24.09 13.66
N GLY A 347 -0.38 24.95 12.77
CA GLY A 347 0.42 25.67 11.79
C GLY A 347 0.68 24.88 10.51
N VAL A 348 -0.25 24.01 10.10
CA VAL A 348 -0.20 23.45 8.74
C VAL A 348 -0.43 24.54 7.70
N THR A 349 0.29 24.45 6.59
CA THR A 349 0.16 25.36 5.46
C THR A 349 -0.44 24.63 4.26
N THR A 350 -1.23 25.33 3.47
CA THR A 350 -1.79 24.84 2.19
C THR A 350 -1.31 25.72 1.05
N HIS A 351 -1.48 25.24 -0.18
CA HIS A 351 -1.08 25.97 -1.38
C HIS A 351 -2.26 26.05 -2.36
N PRO A 352 -2.40 27.13 -3.16
CA PRO A 352 -3.57 27.34 -4.04
C PRO A 352 -3.85 26.20 -5.02
N VAL A 353 -2.81 25.48 -5.44
CA VAL A 353 -2.95 24.33 -6.35
C VAL A 353 -3.89 23.25 -5.81
N THR A 354 -3.91 23.01 -4.49
CA THR A 354 -4.80 22.00 -3.89
C THR A 354 -6.27 22.41 -4.05
N GLU A 355 -6.57 23.69 -3.88
CA GLU A 355 -7.93 24.23 -4.06
C GLU A 355 -8.34 24.19 -5.54
N GLU A 356 -7.44 24.55 -6.45
CA GLU A 356 -7.66 24.50 -7.89
C GLU A 356 -7.96 23.07 -8.38
N VAL A 357 -7.20 22.09 -7.89
CA VAL A 357 -7.44 20.68 -8.21
C VAL A 357 -8.79 20.22 -7.67
N TRP A 358 -9.17 20.59 -6.44
CA TRP A 358 -10.49 20.25 -5.91
C TRP A 358 -11.64 20.93 -6.64
N ALA A 359 -11.46 22.19 -7.08
CA ALA A 359 -12.42 22.86 -7.94
C ALA A 359 -12.60 22.09 -9.26
N TYR A 360 -11.51 21.62 -9.86
CA TYR A 360 -11.56 20.78 -11.05
C TYR A 360 -12.30 19.47 -10.79
N VAL A 361 -11.95 18.74 -9.72
CA VAL A 361 -12.63 17.48 -9.32
C VAL A 361 -14.13 17.68 -9.18
N ASN A 362 -14.56 18.74 -8.50
CA ASN A 362 -15.97 19.00 -8.24
C ASN A 362 -16.74 19.46 -9.50
N SER A 363 -16.03 19.93 -10.53
CA SER A 363 -16.61 20.37 -11.81
C SER A 363 -16.64 19.29 -12.89
N ASN A 364 -15.91 18.19 -12.71
CA ASN A 364 -15.72 17.17 -13.74
C ASN A 364 -16.52 15.89 -13.41
N TRP A 365 -17.58 15.64 -14.19
CA TRP A 365 -18.48 14.50 -14.01
C TRP A 365 -17.74 13.15 -14.02
N LEU A 366 -16.76 12.97 -14.93
CA LEU A 366 -16.02 11.73 -15.08
C LEU A 366 -15.15 11.43 -13.85
N VAL A 367 -14.57 12.46 -13.24
CA VAL A 367 -13.78 12.31 -12.01
C VAL A 367 -14.67 11.96 -10.82
N LEU A 368 -15.88 12.52 -10.76
CA LEU A 368 -16.84 12.21 -9.69
C LEU A 368 -17.37 10.77 -9.79
N GLU A 369 -17.49 10.23 -11.00
CA GLU A 369 -17.96 8.86 -11.22
C GLU A 369 -16.85 7.80 -11.16
N SER A 370 -15.59 8.18 -11.38
CA SER A 370 -14.50 7.21 -11.49
C SER A 370 -13.20 7.67 -10.83
N SER A 371 -12.84 6.95 -9.76
CA SER A 371 -11.55 7.09 -9.07
C SER A 371 -10.33 6.76 -9.95
N LEU A 372 -10.52 6.12 -11.11
CA LEU A 372 -9.42 5.88 -12.05
C LEU A 372 -8.86 7.18 -12.64
N PHE A 373 -9.75 8.14 -12.91
CA PHE A 373 -9.44 9.40 -13.58
C PHE A 373 -9.14 10.55 -12.62
N ILE A 374 -9.23 10.32 -11.31
CA ILE A 374 -8.97 11.35 -10.33
C ILE A 374 -7.53 11.88 -10.48
N PRO A 375 -7.34 13.22 -10.53
CA PRO A 375 -6.01 13.83 -10.63
C PRO A 375 -5.21 13.75 -9.32
N LEU A 376 -5.83 13.29 -8.22
CA LEU A 376 -5.18 13.07 -6.93
C LEU A 376 -4.67 11.64 -6.83
N PHE A 377 -3.45 11.40 -7.34
CA PHE A 377 -2.79 10.10 -7.24
C PHE A 377 -1.37 10.21 -6.67
N SER A 378 -0.94 9.14 -6.02
CA SER A 378 0.22 9.18 -5.11
C SER A 378 1.51 9.62 -5.79
N TRP A 379 1.76 9.17 -7.02
CA TRP A 379 2.99 9.56 -7.75
C TRP A 379 3.03 11.04 -8.11
N ALA A 380 1.90 11.62 -8.52
CA ALA A 380 1.82 13.07 -8.75
C ALA A 380 1.94 13.85 -7.45
N GLY A 381 1.39 13.34 -6.34
CA GLY A 381 1.53 13.94 -5.02
C GLY A 381 2.97 13.99 -4.53
N ILE A 382 3.67 12.85 -4.52
CA ILE A 382 5.08 12.77 -4.07
C ILE A 382 5.98 13.64 -4.95
N TRP A 383 5.79 13.60 -6.28
CA TRP A 383 6.56 14.46 -7.19
C TRP A 383 6.19 15.95 -7.04
N GLY A 384 4.93 16.28 -6.86
CA GLY A 384 4.49 17.67 -6.70
C GLY A 384 5.02 18.28 -5.40
N ASP A 385 4.99 17.51 -4.32
CA ASP A 385 5.45 17.95 -3.01
C ASP A 385 6.99 17.99 -2.93
N LEU A 386 7.68 16.97 -3.46
CA LEU A 386 9.11 16.72 -3.21
C LEU A 386 10.01 16.71 -4.45
N GLY A 387 9.44 16.97 -5.63
CA GLY A 387 10.15 16.98 -6.91
C GLY A 387 10.72 15.62 -7.31
N PHE A 388 11.56 15.61 -8.35
CA PHE A 388 12.20 14.37 -8.82
C PHE A 388 13.18 13.79 -7.79
N VAL A 389 13.85 14.62 -7.00
CA VAL A 389 14.81 14.13 -5.99
C VAL A 389 14.07 13.36 -4.89
N GLY A 390 12.94 13.88 -4.41
CA GLY A 390 12.12 13.19 -3.41
C GLY A 390 11.50 11.91 -3.97
N LEU A 391 10.92 11.98 -5.18
CA LEU A 391 10.37 10.80 -5.85
C LEU A 391 11.42 9.69 -6.03
N LEU A 392 12.62 10.02 -6.52
CA LEU A 392 13.69 9.04 -6.71
C LEU A 392 14.18 8.47 -5.38
N THR A 393 14.24 9.28 -4.33
CA THR A 393 14.61 8.81 -2.98
C THR A 393 13.57 7.84 -2.43
N TYR A 394 12.28 8.12 -2.61
CA TYR A 394 11.19 7.23 -2.23
C TYR A 394 11.22 5.91 -3.02
N LEU A 395 11.43 5.97 -4.34
CA LEU A 395 11.61 4.79 -5.19
C LEU A 395 12.84 3.98 -4.79
N TYR A 396 13.93 4.63 -4.36
CA TYR A 396 15.13 3.96 -3.87
C TYR A 396 14.86 3.19 -2.57
N LEU A 397 14.09 3.74 -1.63
CA LEU A 397 13.61 3.00 -0.45
C LEU A 397 12.81 1.74 -0.86
N GLY A 398 11.90 1.89 -1.82
CA GLY A 398 11.16 0.77 -2.42
C GLY A 398 12.08 -0.28 -3.04
N TYR A 399 13.13 0.14 -3.74
CA TYR A 399 14.13 -0.74 -4.34
C TYR A 399 14.96 -1.51 -3.29
N ILE A 400 15.33 -0.88 -2.17
CA ILE A 400 16.01 -1.57 -1.06
C ILE A 400 15.12 -2.70 -0.54
N VAL A 401 13.83 -2.43 -0.28
CA VAL A 401 12.87 -3.45 0.17
C VAL A 401 12.73 -4.56 -0.86
N TRP A 402 12.53 -4.20 -2.13
CA TRP A 402 12.40 -5.14 -3.24
C TRP A 402 13.60 -6.10 -3.34
N SER A 403 14.81 -5.54 -3.37
CA SER A 403 16.04 -6.31 -3.60
C SER A 403 16.46 -7.14 -2.38
N ARG A 404 16.19 -6.66 -1.16
CA ARG A 404 16.64 -7.30 0.09
C ARG A 404 15.59 -8.24 0.68
N MET A 405 14.33 -7.85 0.69
CA MET A 405 13.26 -8.57 1.39
C MET A 405 12.35 -9.37 0.46
N CYS A 406 12.00 -8.86 -0.73
CA CYS A 406 11.06 -9.50 -1.65
C CYS A 406 11.72 -10.60 -2.52
N ARG A 407 12.14 -11.68 -1.86
CA ARG A 407 12.77 -12.83 -2.54
C ARG A 407 11.78 -13.82 -3.15
N ASP A 408 10.53 -13.80 -2.69
CA ASP A 408 9.44 -14.63 -3.20
C ASP A 408 8.49 -13.82 -4.10
N ASP A 409 7.72 -14.54 -4.92
CA ASP A 409 6.79 -13.96 -5.87
C ASP A 409 5.64 -13.19 -5.22
N LEU A 410 5.15 -13.64 -4.07
CA LEU A 410 4.06 -12.97 -3.37
C LEU A 410 4.52 -11.60 -2.85
N SER A 411 5.67 -11.52 -2.20
CA SER A 411 6.22 -10.24 -1.72
C SER A 411 6.50 -9.27 -2.88
N LYS A 412 6.95 -9.78 -4.04
CA LYS A 412 7.12 -8.96 -5.25
C LYS A 412 5.77 -8.49 -5.81
N LEU A 413 4.78 -9.38 -5.89
CA LEU A 413 3.43 -9.02 -6.30
C LEU A 413 2.86 -7.89 -5.44
N LEU A 414 2.97 -8.01 -4.11
CA LEU A 414 2.48 -6.99 -3.17
C LEU A 414 3.19 -5.64 -3.30
N MET A 415 4.50 -5.63 -3.59
CA MET A 415 5.22 -4.39 -3.88
C MET A 415 4.77 -3.75 -5.20
N LEU A 416 4.55 -4.57 -6.24
CA LEU A 416 4.08 -4.09 -7.53
C LEU A 416 2.64 -3.57 -7.46
N THR A 417 1.76 -4.18 -6.64
CA THR A 417 0.42 -3.64 -6.44
C THR A 417 0.47 -2.27 -5.78
N LEU A 418 1.28 -2.07 -4.73
CA LEU A 418 1.50 -0.74 -4.14
C LEU A 418 1.98 0.28 -5.18
N PHE A 419 2.91 -0.13 -6.05
CA PHE A 419 3.41 0.74 -7.12
C PHE A 419 2.30 1.18 -8.07
N ILE A 420 1.44 0.26 -8.49
CA ILE A 420 0.34 0.54 -9.43
C ILE A 420 -0.80 1.31 -8.74
N TYR A 421 -1.09 1.06 -7.47
CA TYR A 421 -2.04 1.87 -6.71
C TYR A 421 -1.65 3.35 -6.71
N GLY A 422 -0.34 3.64 -6.70
CA GLY A 422 0.16 5.00 -6.78
C GLY A 422 -0.24 5.74 -8.06
N LEU A 423 -0.65 5.04 -9.12
CA LEU A 423 -1.15 5.61 -10.38
C LEU A 423 -2.66 5.84 -10.40
N ILE A 424 -3.42 5.26 -9.46
CA ILE A 424 -4.89 5.34 -9.45
C ILE A 424 -5.35 6.47 -8.54
N ILE A 425 -5.05 6.38 -7.25
CA ILE A 425 -5.41 7.38 -6.24
C ILE A 425 -4.27 7.48 -5.22
N THR A 426 -4.44 8.26 -4.16
CA THR A 426 -3.52 8.39 -3.02
C THR A 426 -3.48 7.14 -2.11
N GLN A 427 -3.81 5.96 -2.66
CA GLN A 427 -3.94 4.70 -1.92
C GLN A 427 -2.59 4.09 -1.53
N MET A 428 -1.51 4.41 -2.25
CA MET A 428 -0.16 4.01 -1.84
C MET A 428 0.30 4.77 -0.58
N GLU A 429 -0.33 5.90 -0.26
CA GLU A 429 -0.03 6.67 0.96
C GLU A 429 -0.99 6.33 2.11
N GLU A 430 -1.90 5.36 1.91
CA GLU A 430 -2.86 4.94 2.94
C GLU A 430 -2.19 4.01 3.98
N PRO A 431 -2.07 4.41 5.26
CA PRO A 431 -1.38 3.62 6.29
C PRO A 431 -1.98 2.23 6.47
N GLY A 432 -3.31 2.10 6.47
CA GLY A 432 -3.98 0.82 6.65
C GLY A 432 -3.54 -0.25 5.64
N GLN A 433 -3.32 0.16 4.40
CA GLN A 433 -2.88 -0.72 3.32
C GLN A 433 -1.36 -0.93 3.31
N THR A 434 -0.58 0.13 3.41
CA THR A 434 0.88 -0.02 3.34
C THR A 434 1.42 -0.81 4.54
N MET A 435 0.81 -0.65 5.72
CA MET A 435 1.17 -1.39 6.92
C MET A 435 0.78 -2.88 6.82
N ILE A 436 -0.35 -3.23 6.18
CA ILE A 436 -0.66 -4.65 5.95
C ILE A 436 0.37 -5.29 5.02
N VAL A 437 0.75 -4.60 3.94
CA VAL A 437 1.73 -5.10 2.98
C VAL A 437 3.10 -5.25 3.65
N ALA A 438 3.52 -4.26 4.44
CA ALA A 438 4.76 -4.33 5.22
C ALA A 438 4.76 -5.54 6.18
N ILE A 439 3.66 -5.82 6.88
CA ILE A 439 3.57 -7.00 7.74
C ILE A 439 3.63 -8.30 6.94
N LEU A 440 2.93 -8.41 5.81
CA LEU A 440 2.95 -9.62 4.98
C LEU A 440 4.36 -9.90 4.45
N ILE A 441 5.08 -8.88 3.98
CA ILE A 441 6.49 -8.99 3.55
C ILE A 441 7.38 -9.35 4.75
N GLY A 442 7.15 -8.74 5.92
CA GLY A 442 7.89 -9.04 7.15
C GLY A 442 7.70 -10.48 7.64
N LEU A 443 6.47 -10.99 7.58
CA LEU A 443 6.13 -12.38 7.90
C LEU A 443 6.83 -13.37 6.96
N GLN A 444 6.84 -13.06 5.66
CA GLN A 444 7.53 -13.83 4.63
C GLN A 444 9.05 -13.85 4.85
N TRP A 445 9.62 -12.69 5.18
CA TRP A 445 11.04 -12.59 5.51
C TRP A 445 11.39 -13.46 6.71
N HIS A 446 10.61 -13.39 7.79
CA HIS A 446 10.82 -14.19 9.00
C HIS A 446 10.71 -15.69 8.75
N GLN A 447 9.69 -16.10 7.99
CA GLN A 447 9.51 -17.50 7.62
C GLN A 447 10.74 -18.05 6.90
N ARG A 448 11.33 -17.28 5.97
CA ARG A 448 12.57 -17.67 5.28
C ARG A 448 13.78 -17.73 6.20
N GLN A 449 13.94 -16.80 7.13
CA GLN A 449 15.06 -16.84 8.08
C GLN A 449 14.98 -18.10 8.95
N MET A 450 13.78 -18.42 9.46
CA MET A 450 13.56 -19.65 10.22
C MET A 450 13.86 -20.90 9.41
N SER A 451 13.40 -20.98 8.15
CA SER A 451 13.72 -22.12 7.28
C SER A 451 15.21 -22.27 6.98
N ARG A 452 15.96 -21.15 6.88
CA ARG A 452 17.42 -21.19 6.69
C ARG A 452 18.14 -21.70 7.93
N GLN A 453 17.74 -21.24 9.11
CA GLN A 453 18.33 -21.67 10.38
C GLN A 453 18.08 -23.16 10.65
N SER A 454 16.91 -23.69 10.30
CA SER A 454 16.63 -25.13 10.44
C SER A 454 17.48 -26.02 9.53
N LEU A 455 18.05 -25.46 8.44
CA LEU A 455 18.86 -26.18 7.47
C LEU A 455 20.38 -26.04 7.72
N ASP A 456 20.81 -25.24 8.70
CA ASP A 456 22.23 -25.00 8.99
C ASP A 456 22.81 -26.13 9.89
N PRO A 457 23.78 -26.93 9.40
CA PRO A 457 24.36 -28.04 10.17
C PRO A 457 25.07 -27.59 11.46
N LEU A 458 25.67 -26.41 11.47
CA LEU A 458 26.35 -25.87 12.66
C LEU A 458 25.35 -25.43 13.73
N ALA A 459 24.22 -24.87 13.31
CA ALA A 459 23.12 -24.53 14.21
C ALA A 459 22.50 -25.79 14.83
N GLN A 460 22.38 -26.88 14.05
CA GLN A 460 21.97 -28.20 14.56
C GLN A 460 22.97 -28.79 15.57
N LEU A 461 24.28 -28.60 15.33
CA LEU A 461 25.34 -29.03 16.27
C LEU A 461 25.32 -28.23 17.58
N GLU A 462 25.22 -26.90 17.53
CA GLU A 462 25.16 -26.04 18.73
C GLU A 462 23.91 -26.33 19.60
N ALA A 463 22.77 -26.66 18.99
CA ALA A 463 21.59 -27.09 19.74
C ALA A 463 21.76 -28.46 20.40
N ASN A 464 22.42 -29.40 19.71
CA ASN A 464 22.68 -30.72 20.26
C ASN A 464 23.67 -30.65 21.44
N GLU A 465 24.68 -29.78 21.38
CA GLU A 465 25.65 -29.57 22.48
C GLU A 465 25.04 -28.85 23.68
N THR A 466 24.08 -27.94 23.48
CA THR A 466 23.39 -27.24 24.58
C THR A 466 22.23 -28.03 25.19
N SER A 467 21.90 -29.19 24.61
CA SER A 467 20.89 -30.14 25.11
C SER A 467 21.47 -31.29 25.93
N ARG A 468 22.80 -31.38 26.03
CA ARG A 468 23.53 -32.20 27.01
C ARG A 468 23.89 -31.33 28.22
#